data_AF-A0A963IQZ2-F1
#
_entry.id   AF-A0A963IQZ2-F1
#
_cell.length_a   1.000
_cell.length_b   1.000
_cell.length_c   1.000
_cell.angle_alpha   90.00
_cell.angle_beta   90.00
_cell.angle_gamma   90.00
#
_symmetry.space_group_name_H-M   'P 1'
#
loop_
_entity.id
_entity.type
_entity.pdbx_description
1 polymer ?
#
loop_
_entity_poly.entity_id
_entity_poly.type
_entity_poly.pdbx_seq_one_letter_code
_entity_poly.pdbx_strand_id
1 'polypeptide(L)' 'MANTSTQAGTPAGSGPDLEKIPVEQVLSTLSVKPEQGLSAAEVQQRAARYGPNAIVEKEMSLGEQILGYFTGS' A
#
# COMPACT_ATOMS: atom_id res chain seq x y z
N MET A 1 15.17 21.72 -26.24
CA MET A 1 14.76 21.59 -24.83
C MET A 1 13.86 20.37 -24.74
N ALA A 2 14.35 19.27 -24.16
CA ALA A 2 13.53 18.11 -23.85
C ALA A 2 13.91 17.65 -22.43
N ASN A 3 13.01 17.95 -21.50
CA ASN A 3 13.02 17.61 -20.07
C ASN A 3 13.07 16.08 -19.89
N THR A 4 14.10 15.56 -19.23
CA THR A 4 14.14 15.12 -17.80
C THR A 4 13.17 14.01 -17.40
N SER A 5 13.77 13.02 -16.72
CA SER A 5 13.17 12.14 -15.70
C SER A 5 12.68 10.75 -16.13
N THR A 6 13.61 9.87 -16.50
CA THR A 6 13.42 8.42 -16.31
C THR A 6 13.77 8.08 -14.86
N GLN A 7 12.80 8.16 -13.95
CA GLN A 7 12.93 7.54 -12.62
C GLN A 7 12.21 6.20 -12.67
N ALA A 8 12.97 5.14 -12.94
CA ALA A 8 12.48 3.77 -12.85
C ALA A 8 12.35 3.39 -11.37
N GLY A 9 11.14 3.54 -10.83
CA GLY A 9 10.76 2.93 -9.56
C GLY A 9 10.59 1.42 -9.75
N THR A 10 11.25 0.63 -8.91
CA THR A 10 11.07 -0.82 -8.78
C THR A 10 9.58 -1.16 -8.63
N PRO A 11 9.00 -2.08 -9.41
CA PRO A 11 7.57 -2.37 -9.33
C PRO A 11 7.25 -3.05 -8.00
N ALA A 12 6.45 -2.39 -7.17
CA ALA A 12 5.79 -3.03 -6.04
C ALA A 12 4.68 -3.93 -6.60
N GLY A 13 4.96 -5.22 -6.68
CA GLY A 13 4.01 -6.28 -7.05
C GLY A 13 4.03 -6.67 -8.53
N SER A 14 3.87 -7.96 -8.81
CA SER A 14 3.84 -8.57 -10.15
C SER A 14 2.55 -8.28 -10.94
N GLY A 15 1.82 -7.21 -10.59
CA GLY A 15 0.57 -6.82 -11.22
C GLY A 15 0.75 -5.73 -12.29
N PRO A 16 -0.28 -5.50 -13.13
CA PRO A 16 -0.29 -4.37 -14.04
C PRO A 16 -0.25 -3.03 -13.27
N ASP A 17 0.43 -2.05 -13.85
CA ASP A 17 0.51 -0.69 -13.31
C ASP A 17 -0.86 -0.02 -13.41
N LEU A 18 -1.55 0.08 -12.27
CA LEU A 18 -2.92 0.57 -12.19
C LEU A 18 -3.05 2.03 -12.63
N GLU A 19 -1.98 2.82 -12.57
CA GLU A 19 -1.97 4.23 -12.99
C GLU A 19 -1.93 4.39 -14.52
N LYS A 20 -1.54 3.33 -15.24
CA LYS A 20 -1.29 3.38 -16.69
C LYS A 20 -2.31 2.61 -17.52
N ILE A 21 -3.17 1.82 -16.90
CA ILE A 21 -4.20 1.04 -17.61
C ILE A 21 -5.54 1.79 -17.66
N PRO A 22 -6.40 1.51 -18.66
CA PRO A 22 -7.75 2.08 -18.72
C PRO A 22 -8.58 1.76 -17.48
N VAL A 23 -9.50 2.68 -17.13
CA VAL A 23 -10.33 2.60 -15.91
C VAL A 23 -11.12 1.30 -15.85
N GLU A 24 -11.65 0.84 -16.98
CA GLU A 24 -12.41 -0.41 -17.10
C GLU A 24 -11.55 -1.62 -16.70
N GLN A 25 -10.27 -1.60 -17.06
CA GLN A 25 -9.31 -2.64 -16.70
C GLN A 25 -8.94 -2.54 -15.20
N VAL A 26 -8.85 -1.34 -14.64
CA VAL A 26 -8.68 -1.15 -13.18
C VAL A 26 -9.84 -1.75 -12.42
N LEU A 27 -11.09 -1.45 -12.81
CA LEU A 27 -12.29 -1.97 -12.15
C LEU A 27 -12.37 -3.50 -12.22
N SER A 28 -12.00 -4.08 -13.37
CA SER A 28 -11.90 -5.53 -13.53
C SER A 28 -10.79 -6.12 -12.66
N THR A 29 -9.61 -5.52 -12.64
CA THR A 29 -8.46 -5.97 -11.84
C THR A 29 -8.77 -5.93 -10.35
N LEU A 30 -9.46 -4.88 -9.89
CA LEU A 30 -9.88 -4.73 -8.50
C LEU A 30 -11.19 -5.44 -8.17
N SER A 31 -11.84 -6.08 -9.16
CA SER A 31 -13.12 -6.80 -9.03
C SER A 31 -14.15 -5.99 -8.24
N VAL A 32 -14.40 -4.75 -8.65
CA VAL A 32 -15.36 -3.85 -7.99
C VAL A 32 -16.42 -3.37 -8.97
N LYS A 33 -17.65 -3.21 -8.49
CA LYS A 33 -18.72 -2.58 -9.27
C LYS A 33 -18.74 -1.09 -8.96
N PRO A 34 -18.57 -0.20 -9.95
CA PRO A 34 -18.44 1.24 -9.68
C PRO A 34 -19.70 1.84 -9.04
N GLU A 35 -20.90 1.38 -9.43
CA GLU A 35 -22.16 1.94 -8.93
C GLU A 35 -22.56 1.43 -7.54
N GLN A 36 -22.02 0.28 -7.12
CA GLN A 36 -22.42 -0.41 -5.88
C GLN A 36 -21.29 -0.49 -4.86
N GLY A 37 -20.04 -0.27 -5.29
CA GLY A 37 -18.85 -0.50 -4.48
C GLY A 37 -18.62 -1.98 -4.18
N LEU A 38 -18.00 -2.23 -3.02
CA LEU A 38 -17.84 -3.56 -2.44
C LEU A 38 -18.99 -3.87 -1.50
N SER A 39 -19.42 -5.12 -1.48
CA SER A 39 -20.30 -5.63 -0.41
C SER A 39 -19.56 -5.70 0.93
N ALA A 40 -20.32 -5.70 2.03
CA ALA A 40 -19.75 -5.83 3.37
C ALA A 40 -18.89 -7.09 3.55
N ALA A 41 -19.28 -8.21 2.92
CA ALA A 41 -18.53 -9.45 2.96
C ALA A 41 -17.17 -9.33 2.25
N GLU A 42 -17.14 -8.68 1.08
CA GLU A 42 -15.89 -8.43 0.34
C GLU A 42 -14.96 -7.48 1.09
N VAL A 43 -15.53 -6.46 1.75
CA VAL A 43 -14.75 -5.55 2.61
C VAL A 43 -14.07 -6.32 3.73
N GLN A 44 -14.81 -7.18 4.44
CA GLN A 44 -14.25 -7.99 5.52
C GLN A 44 -13.16 -8.96 5.01
N GLN A 45 -13.40 -9.61 3.87
CA GLN A 45 -12.42 -10.49 3.25
C GLN A 45 -11.14 -9.74 2.87
N ARG A 46 -11.26 -8.51 2.34
CA ARG A 46 -10.10 -7.67 1.98
C ARG A 46 -9.38 -7.14 3.20
N ALA A 47 -10.10 -6.70 4.23
CA ALA A 47 -9.49 -6.25 5.48
C ALA A 47 -8.69 -7.38 6.14
N ALA A 48 -9.20 -8.61 6.13
CA ALA A 48 -8.48 -9.78 6.61
C ALA A 48 -7.23 -10.13 5.76
N ARG A 49 -7.27 -9.86 4.44
CA ARG A 49 -6.17 -10.16 3.52
C ARG A 49 -5.05 -9.12 3.55
N TYR A 50 -5.40 -7.84 3.54
CA TYR A 50 -4.45 -6.74 3.37
C TYR A 50 -4.10 -6.04 4.69
N GLY A 51 -4.89 -6.26 5.74
CA GLY A 51 -4.74 -5.56 7.00
C GLY A 51 -5.33 -4.15 6.96
N PRO A 52 -5.18 -3.38 8.06
CA PRO A 52 -5.60 -1.99 8.14
C PRO A 52 -4.85 -1.13 7.11
N ASN A 53 -5.55 -0.19 6.48
CA ASN A 53 -4.93 0.81 5.60
C ASN A 53 -4.28 1.94 6.42
N ALA A 54 -3.30 1.59 7.26
CA ALA A 54 -2.57 2.50 8.12
C ALA A 54 -1.11 2.07 8.22
N ILE A 55 -0.20 3.05 8.22
CA ILE A 55 1.21 2.80 8.54
C ILE A 55 1.31 2.63 10.05
N VAL A 56 1.84 1.49 10.49
CA VAL A 56 2.03 1.22 11.92
C VAL A 56 3.26 1.97 12.40
N GLU A 57 3.08 2.84 13.38
CA GLU A 57 4.19 3.51 14.05
C GLU A 57 5.00 2.50 14.87
N LYS A 58 6.33 2.59 14.80
CA LYS A 58 7.18 1.79 15.67
C LYS A 58 7.11 2.38 17.07
N GLU A 59 6.44 1.67 17.97
CA GLU A 59 6.50 1.99 19.39
C GLU A 59 7.88 1.58 19.93
N MET A 60 8.56 2.51 20.59
CA MET A 60 9.75 2.24 21.38
C MET A 60 9.39 2.42 22.85
N SER A 61 9.71 1.43 23.66
CA SER A 61 9.56 1.58 25.10
C SER A 61 10.61 2.57 25.65
N LEU A 62 10.30 3.24 26.77
CA LEU A 62 11.26 4.13 27.42
C LEU A 62 12.57 3.41 27.78
N GLY A 63 12.48 2.14 28.20
CA GLY A 63 13.65 1.32 28.52
C GLY A 63 14.53 1.04 27.31
N GLU A 64 13.91 0.74 26.15
CA GLU A 64 14.61 0.53 24.87
C GLU A 64 15.31 1.82 24.42
N GLN A 65 14.64 2.97 24.56
CA GLN A 65 15.24 4.27 24.25
C GLN A 65 16.44 4.59 25.16
N ILE A 66 16.32 4.33 26.47
CA ILE A 66 17.41 4.55 27.42
C ILE A 66 18.60 3.65 27.11
N LEU A 67 18.36 2.35 26.86
CA LEU A 67 19.42 1.39 26.57
C LEU A 67 20.16 1.74 25.27
N GLY A 68 19.45 2.24 24.25
CA GLY A 68 20.04 2.68 22.99
C GLY A 68 21.17 3.71 23.16
N TYR A 69 21.05 4.63 24.13
CA TYR A 69 22.12 5.59 24.44
C TYR A 69 23.42 4.93 24.93
N PHE A 70 23.36 3.73 25.50
CA PHE A 70 24.53 3.01 26.04
C PHE A 70 25.04 1.90 25.12
N THR A 71 24.21 1.38 24.21
CA THR A 71 24.56 0.29 23.30
C THR A 71 24.77 0.71 21.85
N GLY A 72 24.59 2.01 21.52
CA GLY A 72 24.79 2.53 20.16
C GLY A 72 23.73 2.06 19.16
N SER A 73 22.50 1.90 19.65
CA SER A 73 21.33 1.50 18.84
C SER A 73 20.65 2.68 18.18
#